data_AF-A0A536H5N8-F1
#
_entry.id   AF-A0A536H5N8-F1
#
_cell.length_a   1.000
_cell.length_b   1.000
_cell.length_c   1.000
_cell.angle_alpha   90.00
_cell.angle_beta   90.00
_cell.angle_gamma   90.00
#
_symmetry.space_group_name_H-M   'P 1'
#
loop_
_entity.id
_entity.type
_entity.pdbx_description
1 polymer ?
#
loop_
_entity_poly.entity_id
_entity_poly.type
_entity_poly.pdbx_seq_one_letter_code
_entity_poly.pdbx_strand_id
1 'polypeptide(L)'
;MAINPDDFPAPKDGFILTHFLVVSDQDRSREFYQKLFNGKVLIERDPVIMKVANSWLILNSGGGPTDDKPTVTLTTPPDPNRTSAFLNVRVADIAQIYREWSAKGAHFLTE
;
A
#
# COMPACT_ATOMS: atom_id res chain seq x y z
N MET A 1 16.87 -1.21 -12.51
CA MET A 1 16.15 -0.62 -13.67
C MET A 1 15.88 0.83 -13.31
N ALA A 2 16.16 1.79 -14.20
CA ALA A 2 15.95 3.22 -13.88
C ALA A 2 14.45 3.50 -13.69
N ILE A 3 14.09 4.22 -12.62
CA ILE A 3 12.71 4.66 -12.37
C ILE A 3 12.36 5.74 -13.39
N ASN A 4 11.19 5.63 -14.03
CA ASN A 4 10.69 6.70 -14.88
C ASN A 4 10.21 7.83 -13.96
N PRO A 5 10.71 9.08 -14.10
CA PRO A 5 10.23 10.21 -13.31
C PRO A 5 8.70 10.38 -13.34
N ASP A 6 8.05 10.05 -14.45
CA ASP A 6 6.58 10.13 -14.59
C ASP A 6 5.81 9.08 -13.75
N ASP A 7 6.50 8.11 -13.15
CA ASP A 7 5.88 7.16 -12.22
C ASP A 7 5.75 7.71 -10.81
N PHE A 8 6.50 8.76 -10.45
CA PHE A 8 6.44 9.33 -9.11
C PHE A 8 5.12 10.10 -8.90
N PRO A 9 4.50 10.06 -7.71
CA PRO A 9 3.28 10.80 -7.40
C PRO A 9 3.56 12.31 -7.24
N ALA A 10 4.03 12.97 -8.30
CA ALA A 10 4.23 14.40 -8.39
C ALA A 10 3.36 14.98 -9.53
N PRO A 11 2.13 15.45 -9.23
CA PRO A 11 1.25 15.99 -10.25
C PRO A 11 1.80 17.30 -10.82
N LYS A 12 1.70 17.49 -12.14
CA LYS A 12 2.05 18.77 -12.80
C LYS A 12 0.98 19.85 -12.54
N ASP A 13 -0.28 19.42 -12.43
CA ASP A 13 -1.44 20.27 -12.16
C ASP A 13 -2.41 19.54 -11.21
N GLY A 14 -3.20 20.29 -10.43
CA GLY A 14 -4.24 19.75 -9.56
C GLY A 14 -3.70 18.90 -8.41
N PHE A 15 -4.33 17.74 -8.17
CA PHE A 15 -3.93 16.80 -7.11
C PHE A 15 -4.12 15.36 -7.56
N ILE A 16 -3.38 14.46 -6.92
CA ILE A 16 -3.55 13.00 -7.00
C ILE A 16 -3.79 12.46 -5.60
N LEU A 17 -4.52 11.36 -5.50
CA LEU A 17 -4.72 10.65 -4.26
C LEU A 17 -3.80 9.44 -4.20
N THR A 18 -3.17 9.25 -3.05
CA THR A 18 -2.34 8.08 -2.73
C THR A 18 -2.88 7.42 -1.47
N HIS A 19 -2.60 6.14 -1.28
CA HIS A 19 -3.03 5.40 -0.10
C HIS A 19 -1.88 5.17 0.86
N PHE A 20 -2.00 5.72 2.06
CA PHE A 20 -1.04 5.54 3.13
C PHE A 20 -1.44 4.36 4.02
N LEU A 21 -0.50 3.47 4.33
CA LEU A 21 -0.70 2.34 5.24
C LEU A 21 0.44 2.32 6.27
N VAL A 22 0.08 2.21 7.56
CA VAL A 22 1.04 1.92 8.62
C VAL A 22 1.27 0.42 8.66
N VAL A 23 2.51 -0.01 8.46
CA VAL A 23 2.90 -1.43 8.39
C VAL A 23 3.93 -1.77 9.46
N SER A 24 3.88 -3.01 9.98
CA SER A 24 4.84 -3.50 10.99
C SER A 24 6.20 -3.85 10.39
N ASP A 25 6.22 -4.16 9.09
CA ASP A 25 7.40 -4.54 8.34
C ASP A 25 7.27 -4.02 6.90
N GLN A 26 8.10 -3.04 6.54
CA GLN A 26 8.10 -2.42 5.21
C GLN A 26 8.55 -3.38 4.11
N ASP A 27 9.55 -4.24 4.36
CA ASP A 27 10.07 -5.15 3.33
C ASP A 27 9.02 -6.22 3.00
N ARG A 28 8.50 -6.88 4.04
CA ARG A 28 7.46 -7.91 3.87
C ARG A 28 6.21 -7.33 3.20
N SER A 29 5.82 -6.11 3.57
CA SER A 29 4.64 -5.46 3.00
C SER A 29 4.87 -5.05 1.54
N ARG A 30 6.03 -4.50 1.21
CA ARG A 30 6.43 -4.17 -0.17
C ARG A 30 6.37 -5.42 -1.04
N GLU A 31 7.01 -6.50 -0.62
CA GLU A 31 7.04 -7.77 -1.36
C GLU A 31 5.63 -8.32 -1.59
N PHE A 32 4.78 -8.30 -0.56
CA PHE A 32 3.39 -8.74 -0.66
C PHE A 32 2.61 -7.94 -1.71
N TYR A 33 2.58 -6.60 -1.60
CA TYR A 33 1.84 -5.75 -2.53
C TYR A 33 2.44 -5.76 -3.94
N GLN A 34 3.76 -5.91 -4.05
CA GLN A 34 4.44 -6.00 -5.33
C GLN A 34 4.01 -7.26 -6.06
N LYS A 35 4.04 -8.41 -5.38
CA LYS A 35 3.61 -9.69 -5.95
C LYS A 35 2.11 -9.70 -6.28
N LEU A 36 1.28 -9.18 -5.38
CA LEU A 36 -0.17 -9.22 -5.51
C LEU A 36 -0.65 -8.37 -6.69
N PHE A 37 -0.29 -7.08 -6.70
CA PHE A 37 -0.76 -6.11 -7.68
C PHE A 37 0.19 -5.86 -8.85
N ASN A 38 1.31 -6.58 -8.91
CA ASN A 38 2.37 -6.30 -9.88
C ASN A 38 2.88 -4.85 -9.77
N GLY A 39 2.94 -4.34 -8.54
CA GLY A 39 3.27 -2.95 -8.23
C GLY A 39 4.71 -2.60 -8.57
N LYS A 40 4.94 -1.38 -9.07
CA LYS A 40 6.28 -0.87 -9.37
C LYS A 40 6.84 -0.14 -8.15
N VAL A 41 7.91 -0.65 -7.57
CA VAL A 41 8.62 0.00 -6.46
C VAL A 41 9.38 1.22 -6.97
N LEU A 42 9.16 2.38 -6.34
CA LEU A 42 9.78 3.67 -6.65
C LEU A 42 10.72 4.13 -5.53
N ILE A 43 10.32 3.91 -4.28
CA ILE A 43 11.19 4.04 -3.12
C ILE A 43 11.10 2.73 -2.35
N GLU A 44 12.26 2.15 -2.04
CA GLU A 44 12.34 0.84 -1.40
C GLU A 44 11.92 0.88 0.07
N ARG A 45 12.23 1.97 0.81
CA ARG A 45 12.00 2.12 2.25
C ARG A 45 11.97 3.59 2.71
N ASP A 46 11.34 3.81 3.86
CA ASP A 46 11.34 5.02 4.69
C ASP A 46 10.87 6.32 3.97
N PRO A 47 9.67 6.33 3.37
CA PRO A 47 8.69 5.24 3.28
C PRO A 47 8.86 4.41 1.99
N VAL A 48 8.28 3.21 1.95
CA VAL A 48 8.09 2.52 0.66
C VAL A 48 7.10 3.31 -0.18
N ILE A 49 7.42 3.58 -1.44
CA ILE A 49 6.47 4.15 -2.41
C ILE A 49 6.38 3.20 -3.61
N MET A 50 5.16 2.78 -3.92
CA MET A 50 4.89 1.87 -5.04
C MET A 50 3.75 2.39 -5.90
N LYS A 51 3.95 2.42 -7.23
CA LYS A 51 2.87 2.66 -8.18
C LYS A 51 2.09 1.36 -8.39
N VAL A 52 0.78 1.43 -8.22
CA VAL A 52 -0.14 0.29 -8.34
C VAL A 52 -1.33 0.73 -9.19
N ALA A 53 -1.48 0.12 -10.38
CA ALA A 53 -2.49 0.49 -11.36
C ALA A 53 -2.49 2.02 -11.61
N ASN A 54 -3.57 2.71 -11.22
CA ASN A 54 -3.78 4.15 -11.37
C ASN A 54 -3.56 4.96 -10.08
N SER A 55 -2.95 4.36 -9.05
CA SER A 55 -2.70 4.98 -7.75
C SER A 55 -1.32 4.59 -7.20
N TRP A 56 -1.04 4.99 -5.95
CA TRP A 56 0.18 4.65 -5.23
C TRP A 56 -0.13 4.13 -3.83
N LEU A 57 0.65 3.14 -3.40
CA LEU A 57 0.73 2.73 -2.00
C LEU A 57 1.97 3.34 -1.37
N ILE A 58 1.78 3.99 -0.23
CA ILE A 58 2.84 4.53 0.61
C ILE A 58 2.81 3.74 1.91
N LEU A 59 3.85 2.93 2.13
CA LEU A 59 3.96 2.06 3.31
C LEU A 59 4.97 2.66 4.26
N ASN A 60 4.55 2.94 5.48
CA ASN A 60 5.41 3.53 6.48
C ASN A 60 5.37 2.74 7.78
N SER A 61 6.48 2.75 8.51
CA SER A 61 6.51 2.28 9.88
C SER A 61 5.64 3.17 10.77
N GLY A 62 5.21 2.63 11.91
CA GLY A 62 4.59 3.42 12.97
C GLY A 62 5.53 4.51 13.49
N GLY A 63 4.96 5.49 14.19
CA GLY A 63 5.67 6.63 14.73
C GLY A 63 4.87 7.29 15.85
N GLY A 64 5.57 7.75 16.89
CA GLY A 64 4.95 8.46 18.00
C GLY A 64 4.69 9.94 17.70
N PRO A 65 4.17 10.68 18.68
CA PRO A 65 4.02 12.12 18.60
C PRO A 65 5.33 12.86 18.29
N THR A 66 5.20 14.00 17.63
CA THR A 66 6.27 14.97 17.38
C THR A 66 5.90 16.32 17.98
N ASP A 67 6.85 17.26 18.06
CA ASP A 67 6.57 18.62 18.54
C ASP A 67 5.44 19.29 17.75
N ASP A 68 5.40 19.08 16.42
CA ASP A 68 4.33 19.60 15.55
C ASP A 68 2.99 18.87 15.71
N LYS A 69 3.01 17.61 16.17
CA LYS A 69 1.85 16.72 16.28
C LYS A 69 1.87 15.94 17.60
N PRO A 70 1.74 16.63 18.75
CA PRO A 70 2.05 16.06 20.06
C PRO A 70 1.04 15.01 20.55
N THR A 71 -0.09 14.84 19.86
CA THR A 71 -1.14 13.87 20.22
C THR A 71 -1.34 12.77 19.17
N VAL A 72 -0.57 12.79 18.08
CA VAL A 72 -0.79 11.88 16.94
C VAL A 72 0.20 10.73 17.00
N THR A 73 -0.32 9.51 16.98
CA THR A 73 0.47 8.28 16.88
C THR A 73 0.04 7.52 15.63
N LEU A 74 1.02 7.13 14.82
CA LEU A 74 0.85 6.16 13.76
C LEU A 74 1.16 4.78 14.32
N THR A 75 0.16 3.93 14.39
CA THR A 75 0.31 2.55 14.87
C THR A 75 -0.22 1.57 13.84
N THR A 76 0.40 0.41 13.79
CA THR A 76 -0.14 -0.74 13.06
C THR A 76 -1.46 -1.17 13.68
N PRO A 77 -2.36 -1.85 12.94
CA PRO A 77 -3.59 -2.39 13.52
C PRO A 77 -3.27 -3.24 14.76
N PRO A 78 -3.73 -2.86 15.96
CA PRO A 78 -3.40 -3.58 17.20
C PRO A 78 -4.15 -4.91 17.31
N ASP A 79 -5.24 -5.05 16.55
CA ASP A 79 -6.05 -6.26 16.44
C ASP A 79 -6.25 -6.56 14.94
N PRO A 80 -5.80 -7.72 14.41
CA PRO A 80 -5.95 -8.07 13.00
C PRO A 80 -7.41 -8.24 12.57
N ASN A 81 -8.36 -8.39 13.51
CA ASN A 81 -9.80 -8.44 13.23
C ASN A 81 -10.46 -7.05 13.22
N ARG A 82 -9.68 -5.98 13.43
CA ARG A 82 -10.15 -4.60 13.35
C ARG A 82 -9.50 -3.89 12.18
N THR A 83 -10.31 -3.49 11.22
CA THR A 83 -9.86 -2.69 10.08
C THR A 83 -9.39 -1.30 10.51
N SER A 84 -8.32 -0.83 9.88
CA SER A 84 -7.83 0.56 9.97
C SER A 84 -7.96 1.32 8.64
N ALA A 85 -8.09 0.59 7.52
CA ALA A 85 -8.23 1.13 6.17
C ALA A 85 -8.82 0.06 5.23
N PHE A 86 -9.45 0.52 4.14
CA PHE A 86 -9.87 -0.33 3.03
C PHE A 86 -9.34 0.22 1.71
N LEU A 87 -8.85 -0.69 0.87
CA LEU A 87 -8.58 -0.43 -0.54
C LEU A 87 -9.67 -1.12 -1.37
N ASN A 88 -10.52 -0.32 -2.01
CA ASN A 88 -11.55 -0.87 -2.90
C ASN A 88 -10.94 -1.13 -4.28
N VAL A 89 -10.66 -2.39 -4.59
CA VAL A 89 -10.13 -2.80 -5.90
C VAL A 89 -11.27 -3.35 -6.75
N ARG A 90 -11.54 -2.68 -7.87
CA ARG A 90 -12.54 -3.12 -8.85
C ARG A 90 -11.87 -3.96 -9.92
N VAL A 91 -12.45 -5.12 -10.21
CA VAL A 91 -11.91 -6.06 -11.20
C VAL A 91 -13.02 -6.51 -12.14
N ALA A 92 -12.64 -6.86 -13.38
CA ALA A 92 -13.59 -7.27 -14.41
C ALA A 92 -14.12 -8.70 -14.19
N ASP A 93 -13.26 -9.62 -13.72
CA ASP A 93 -13.61 -11.00 -13.39
C ASP A 93 -13.17 -11.32 -11.96
N ILE A 94 -14.14 -11.38 -11.04
CA ILE A 94 -13.90 -11.64 -9.62
C ILE A 94 -13.39 -13.07 -9.41
N ALA A 95 -13.91 -14.04 -10.15
CA ALA A 95 -13.56 -15.45 -9.96
C ALA A 95 -12.14 -15.75 -10.44
N GLN A 96 -11.73 -15.15 -11.57
CA GLN A 96 -10.35 -15.22 -12.04
C GLN A 96 -9.40 -14.58 -11.02
N ILE A 97 -9.70 -13.37 -10.56
CA ILE A 97 -8.85 -12.65 -9.60
C ILE A 97 -8.77 -13.39 -8.27
N TYR A 98 -9.87 -13.95 -7.78
CA TYR A 98 -9.88 -14.78 -6.58
C TYR A 98 -8.86 -15.91 -6.68
N ARG A 99 -8.86 -16.69 -7.77
CA ARG A 99 -7.91 -17.79 -7.99
C ARG A 99 -6.47 -17.29 -8.07
N GLU A 100 -6.21 -16.24 -8.86
CA GLU A 100 -4.87 -15.70 -9.07
C GLU A 100 -4.27 -15.11 -7.80
N TRP A 101 -5.04 -14.31 -7.06
CA TRP A 101 -4.57 -13.66 -5.84
C TRP A 101 -4.41 -14.65 -4.70
N SER A 102 -5.30 -15.65 -4.59
CA SER A 102 -5.12 -16.76 -3.65
C SER A 102 -3.81 -17.50 -3.92
N ALA A 103 -3.51 -17.83 -5.19
CA ALA A 103 -2.24 -18.45 -5.58
C ALA A 103 -1.00 -17.56 -5.30
N LYS A 104 -1.17 -16.24 -5.28
CA LYS A 104 -0.13 -15.29 -4.91
C LYS A 104 0.06 -15.15 -3.39
N GLY A 105 -0.84 -15.71 -2.58
CA GLY A 105 -0.79 -15.68 -1.12
C GLY A 105 -1.72 -14.67 -0.46
N ALA A 106 -2.71 -14.13 -1.19
CA ALA A 106 -3.77 -13.34 -0.57
C ALA A 106 -4.71 -14.26 0.23
N HIS A 107 -5.13 -13.78 1.39
CA HIS A 107 -6.12 -14.46 2.23
C HIS A 107 -7.46 -13.75 2.08
N PHE A 108 -8.44 -14.42 1.47
CA PHE A 108 -9.81 -13.93 1.40
C PHE A 108 -10.55 -14.27 2.69
N LEU A 109 -11.31 -13.33 3.23
CA LEU A 109 -12.07 -13.51 4.47
C LEU A 109 -13.38 -14.28 4.26
N THR A 110 -13.86 -14.32 3.02
CA THR A 110 -15.09 -14.99 2.59
C THR A 110 -14.86 -15.64 1.23
N GLU A 111 -15.61 -16.70 0.94
CA GLU A 111 -15.59 -17.44 -0.33
C GLU A 111 -16.66 -16.94 -1.31
#